data_AF-A0A1R1FQP2-F1
#
_entry.id   AF-A0A1R1FQP2-F1
#
_cell.length_a   1.000
_cell.length_b   1.000
_cell.length_c   1.000
_cell.angle_alpha   90.00
_cell.angle_beta   90.00
_cell.angle_gamma   90.00
#
_symmetry.space_group_name_H-M   'P 1'
#
loop_
_entity.id
_entity.type
_entity.pdbx_description
1 polymer ?
#
loop_
_entity_poly.entity_id
_entity_poly.type
_entity_poly.pdbx_seq_one_letter_code
_entity_poly.pdbx_strand_id
1 'polypeptide(L)'
;MKMQWALIAGLVFALLTGIFAVINVDSVQVNLLFNTVQIPLILLILGCTLIGGIIVGSYGIYRQYRLQRENKQLKLRVSELESSATSKSSLDSFNSMDSLDSNKSDSLLEKDSIQSQRKGNPTGTL
;
A
#
# COMPACT_ATOMS: atom_id res chain seq x y z
N MET A 1 6.95 19.30 0.14
CA MET A 1 7.55 20.41 -0.63
C MET A 1 7.27 20.38 -2.15
N LYS A 2 6.94 19.23 -2.77
CA LYS A 2 6.78 19.10 -4.24
C LYS A 2 5.75 20.05 -4.88
N MET A 3 4.63 20.30 -4.20
CA MET A 3 3.59 21.20 -4.73
C MET A 3 4.01 22.68 -4.71
N GLN A 4 4.79 23.12 -3.72
CA GLN A 4 5.32 24.49 -3.68
C GLN A 4 6.31 24.73 -4.83
N TRP A 5 7.15 23.74 -5.13
CA TRP A 5 8.05 23.80 -6.30
C TRP A 5 7.29 23.79 -7.62
N ALA A 6 6.21 23.01 -7.75
CA ALA A 6 5.37 23.05 -8.94
C ALA A 6 4.69 24.42 -9.13
N LEU A 7 4.22 25.05 -8.05
CA LEU A 7 3.66 26.40 -8.11
C LEU A 7 4.70 27.44 -8.52
N ILE A 8 5.93 27.38 -7.96
CA ILE A 8 7.02 28.28 -8.35
C ILE A 8 7.38 28.10 -9.83
N ALA A 9 7.49 26.85 -10.30
CA ALA A 9 7.79 26.56 -11.70
C ALA A 9 6.67 27.02 -12.63
N GLY A 10 5.41 26.82 -12.23
CA GLY A 10 4.24 27.31 -12.97
C GLY A 10 4.18 28.82 -13.06
N LEU A 11 4.52 29.53 -11.99
CA LEU A 11 4.58 31.00 -11.98
C LEU A 11 5.69 31.54 -12.90
N VAL A 12 6.88 30.95 -12.83
CA VAL A 12 8.00 31.30 -13.74
C VAL A 12 7.60 31.03 -15.19
N PHE A 13 6.96 29.88 -15.47
CA PHE A 13 6.47 29.55 -16.80
C PHE A 13 5.38 30.51 -17.30
N ALA A 14 4.46 30.92 -16.44
CA ALA A 14 3.45 31.92 -16.77
C ALA A 14 4.08 33.28 -17.10
N LEU A 15 5.10 33.71 -16.34
CA LEU A 15 5.86 34.94 -16.62
C LEU A 15 6.56 34.86 -17.98
N LEU A 16 7.27 33.75 -18.26
CA LEU A 16 7.91 33.49 -19.55
C LEU A 16 6.89 33.56 -20.70
N THR A 17 5.77 32.87 -20.54
CA THR A 17 4.68 32.86 -21.54
C THR A 17 4.10 34.26 -21.76
N GLY A 18 3.95 35.05 -20.69
CA GLY A 18 3.51 36.45 -20.77
C GLY A 18 4.49 37.34 -21.54
N ILE A 19 5.80 37.17 -21.32
CA ILE A 19 6.84 37.88 -22.08
C ILE A 19 6.76 37.50 -23.57
N PHE A 20 6.64 36.21 -23.88
CA PHE A 20 6.44 35.76 -25.26
C PHE A 20 5.18 36.34 -25.89
N ALA A 21 4.10 36.49 -25.11
CA ALA A 21 2.85 37.06 -25.61
C ALA A 21 2.98 38.52 -26.03
N VAL A 22 3.78 39.31 -25.29
CA VAL A 22 4.00 40.73 -25.63
C VAL A 22 4.91 40.86 -26.86
N ILE A 23 5.97 40.06 -26.95
CA ILE A 23 6.97 40.19 -28.02
C ILE A 23 6.49 39.57 -29.35
N ASN A 24 5.71 38.49 -29.30
CA ASN A 24 5.24 37.74 -30.48
C ASN A 24 3.72 37.86 -30.68
N VAL A 25 3.18 39.07 -30.53
CA VAL A 25 1.77 39.37 -30.86
C VAL A 25 1.56 39.56 -32.38
N ASP A 26 2.61 39.41 -33.17
CA ASP A 26 2.55 39.52 -34.62
C ASP A 26 1.57 38.49 -35.22
N SER A 27 0.75 38.98 -36.15
CA SER A 27 -0.25 38.18 -36.83
C SER A 27 0.40 37.31 -37.89
N VAL A 28 0.23 36.00 -37.76
CA VAL A 28 0.74 35.00 -38.71
C VAL A 28 -0.43 34.36 -39.43
N GLN A 29 -0.23 34.10 -40.73
CA GLN A 29 -1.20 33.40 -41.54
C GLN A 29 -1.14 31.90 -41.24
N VAL A 30 -2.24 31.33 -40.80
CA VAL A 30 -2.34 29.89 -40.54
C VAL A 30 -3.44 29.26 -41.36
N ASN A 31 -3.10 28.14 -41.99
CA ASN A 31 -4.01 27.37 -42.82
C ASN A 31 -4.66 26.27 -41.97
N LEU A 32 -5.85 26.53 -41.48
CA LEU A 32 -6.62 25.64 -40.62
C LEU A 32 -7.45 24.68 -41.48
N LEU A 33 -6.81 23.78 -42.24
CA LEU A 33 -7.32 22.67 -43.08
C LEU A 33 -8.49 22.98 -44.05
N PHE A 34 -9.51 23.69 -43.58
CA PHE A 34 -10.72 24.18 -44.24
C PHE A 34 -10.75 25.71 -44.42
N ASN A 35 -9.91 26.48 -43.73
CA ASN A 35 -9.88 27.94 -43.88
C ASN A 35 -8.51 28.56 -43.50
N THR A 36 -8.15 29.67 -44.12
CA THR A 36 -6.95 30.45 -43.75
C THR A 36 -7.34 31.65 -42.90
N VAL A 37 -6.71 31.82 -41.73
CA VAL A 37 -7.03 32.91 -40.79
C VAL A 37 -5.76 33.60 -40.35
N GLN A 38 -5.82 34.93 -40.21
CA GLN A 38 -4.77 35.74 -39.61
C GLN A 38 -5.00 35.78 -38.10
N ILE A 39 -4.15 35.11 -37.32
CA ILE A 39 -4.20 35.16 -35.85
C ILE A 39 -2.80 35.38 -35.29
N PRO A 40 -2.66 36.03 -34.11
CA PRO A 40 -1.38 36.14 -33.44
C PRO A 40 -0.79 34.76 -33.13
N LEU A 41 0.51 34.57 -33.35
CA LEU A 41 1.17 33.27 -33.14
C LEU A 41 1.03 32.79 -31.69
N ILE A 42 1.06 33.70 -30.72
CA ILE A 42 0.88 33.37 -29.30
C ILE A 42 -0.50 32.77 -29.01
N LEU A 43 -1.58 33.24 -29.67
CA LEU A 43 -2.92 32.68 -29.44
C LEU A 43 -2.97 31.20 -29.82
N LEU A 44 -2.28 30.83 -30.90
CA LEU A 44 -2.18 29.44 -31.33
C LEU A 44 -1.40 28.60 -30.30
N ILE A 45 -0.24 29.07 -29.84
CA ILE A 45 0.57 28.38 -28.84
C ILE A 45 -0.20 28.23 -27.53
N LEU A 46 -0.84 29.30 -27.06
CA LEU A 46 -1.66 29.28 -25.84
C LEU A 46 -2.83 28.31 -25.98
N GLY A 47 -3.54 28.32 -27.11
CA GLY A 47 -4.64 27.40 -27.36
C GLY A 47 -4.20 25.94 -27.34
N CYS A 48 -3.15 25.59 -28.09
CA CYS A 48 -2.59 24.23 -28.11
C CYS A 48 -2.06 23.80 -26.73
N THR A 49 -1.35 24.69 -26.04
CA THR A 49 -0.77 24.42 -24.72
C THR A 49 -1.86 24.25 -23.67
N LEU A 50 -2.93 25.03 -23.72
CA LEU A 50 -4.07 24.91 -22.82
C LEU A 50 -4.77 23.56 -23.02
N ILE A 51 -5.04 23.18 -24.27
CA ILE A 51 -5.64 21.88 -24.58
C ILE A 51 -4.73 20.74 -24.12
N GLY A 52 -3.44 20.80 -24.43
CA GLY A 52 -2.45 19.81 -23.96
C GLY A 52 -2.39 19.72 -22.43
N GLY A 53 -2.44 20.87 -21.75
CA GLY A 53 -2.47 20.96 -20.30
C GLY A 53 -3.72 20.34 -19.69
N ILE A 54 -4.90 20.54 -20.30
CA ILE A 54 -6.15 19.88 -19.89
C ILE A 54 -6.04 18.36 -20.03
N ILE A 55 -5.49 17.87 -21.15
CA ILE A 55 -5.32 16.42 -21.40
C ILE A 55 -4.35 15.81 -20.37
N VAL A 56 -3.18 16.41 -20.18
CA VAL A 56 -2.17 15.92 -19.22
C VAL A 56 -2.70 16.03 -17.78
N GLY A 57 -3.34 17.14 -17.44
CA GLY A 57 -3.94 17.39 -16.14
C GLY A 57 -5.00 16.34 -15.82
N SER A 58 -5.98 16.16 -16.71
CA SER A 58 -7.04 15.15 -16.53
C SER A 58 -6.47 13.73 -16.39
N TYR A 59 -5.47 13.34 -17.19
CA TYR A 59 -4.78 12.07 -17.03
C TYR A 59 -4.07 11.94 -15.67
N GLY A 60 -3.43 13.02 -15.20
CA GLY A 60 -2.79 13.08 -13.89
C GLY A 60 -3.78 12.87 -12.74
N ILE A 61 -4.93 13.56 -12.76
CA ILE A 61 -6.01 13.35 -11.80
C ILE A 61 -6.51 11.90 -11.84
N TYR A 62 -6.77 11.36 -13.04
CA TYR A 62 -7.26 9.99 -13.21
C TYR A 62 -6.30 8.96 -12.62
N ARG A 63 -5.00 9.07 -12.94
CA ARG A 63 -3.96 8.20 -12.40
C ARG A 63 -3.89 8.30 -10.87
N GLN A 64 -3.95 9.50 -10.33
CA GLN A 64 -3.92 9.72 -8.89
C GLN A 64 -5.11 9.08 -8.19
N TYR A 65 -6.30 9.18 -8.77
CA TYR A 65 -7.50 8.54 -8.24
C TYR A 65 -7.38 7.01 -8.19
N ARG A 66 -6.89 6.39 -9.28
CA ARG A 66 -6.63 4.94 -9.32
C ARG A 66 -5.66 4.51 -8.22
N LEU A 67 -4.53 5.20 -8.10
CA LEU A 67 -3.52 4.90 -7.09
C LEU A 67 -4.07 5.02 -5.68
N GLN A 68 -4.92 6.00 -5.40
CA GLN A 68 -5.58 6.13 -4.09
C GLN A 68 -6.52 4.95 -3.79
N ARG A 69 -7.28 4.49 -4.79
CA ARG A 69 -8.19 3.35 -4.63
C ARG A 69 -7.42 2.05 -4.37
N GLU A 70 -6.35 1.82 -5.10
CA GLU A 70 -5.44 0.69 -4.87
C GLU A 70 -4.82 0.77 -3.47
N ASN A 71 -4.33 1.95 -3.05
CA ASN A 71 -3.81 2.17 -1.71
C ASN A 71 -4.82 1.84 -0.61
N LYS A 72 -6.09 2.24 -0.77
CA LYS A 72 -7.15 1.90 0.19
C LYS A 72 -7.36 0.39 0.27
N GLN A 73 -7.42 -0.32 -0.86
CA GLN A 73 -7.59 -1.78 -0.86
C GLN A 73 -6.39 -2.49 -0.22
N LEU A 74 -5.18 -2.07 -0.54
CA LEU A 74 -3.95 -2.60 0.06
C LEU A 74 -3.95 -2.39 1.57
N LYS A 75 -4.32 -1.20 2.06
CA LYS A 75 -4.43 -0.91 3.50
C LYS A 75 -5.47 -1.78 4.21
N LEU A 76 -6.62 -2.03 3.58
CA LEU A 76 -7.66 -2.91 4.14
C LEU A 76 -7.15 -4.34 4.26
N ARG A 77 -6.48 -4.89 3.24
CA ARG A 77 -5.91 -6.23 3.29
C ARG A 77 -4.84 -6.39 4.36
N VAL A 78 -3.97 -5.38 4.51
CA VAL A 78 -2.97 -5.36 5.58
C VAL A 78 -3.64 -5.40 6.95
N SER A 79 -4.66 -4.57 7.18
CA SER A 79 -5.42 -4.54 8.44
C SER A 79 -6.13 -5.86 8.73
N GLU A 80 -6.71 -6.51 7.72
CA GLU A 80 -7.40 -7.80 7.86
C GLU A 80 -6.42 -8.92 8.23
N LEU A 81 -5.25 -8.97 7.59
CA LEU A 81 -4.18 -9.92 7.89
C LEU A 81 -3.62 -9.73 9.32
N GLU A 82 -3.40 -8.48 9.75
CA GLU A 82 -2.96 -8.17 11.12
C GLU A 82 -4.01 -8.57 12.16
N SER A 83 -5.30 -8.33 11.89
CA SER A 83 -6.39 -8.76 12.77
C SER A 83 -6.51 -10.29 12.87
N SER A 84 -6.31 -11.00 11.75
CA SER A 84 -6.38 -12.46 11.69
C SER A 84 -5.18 -13.12 12.37
N ALA A 85 -3.98 -12.52 12.25
CA ALA A 85 -2.79 -12.96 12.96
C ALA A 85 -2.93 -12.79 14.48
N THR A 86 -3.54 -11.69 14.93
CA THR A 86 -3.82 -11.42 16.34
C THR A 86 -4.86 -12.40 16.90
N SER A 87 -5.95 -12.66 16.17
CA SER A 87 -6.96 -13.63 16.59
C SER A 87 -6.42 -15.07 16.64
N LYS A 88 -5.56 -15.48 15.68
CA LYS A 88 -4.95 -16.81 15.67
C LYS A 88 -3.96 -17.01 16.81
N SER A 89 -3.13 -16.00 17.12
CA SER A 89 -2.26 -16.00 18.30
C SER A 89 -3.04 -16.10 19.63
N SER A 90 -4.24 -15.49 19.68
CA SER A 90 -5.12 -15.54 20.86
C SER A 90 -5.80 -16.91 21.00
N LEU A 91 -6.14 -17.55 19.87
CA LEU A 91 -6.80 -18.85 19.83
C LEU A 91 -5.83 -20.01 20.11
N ASP A 92 -4.58 -19.92 19.65
CA ASP A 92 -3.51 -20.87 19.99
C ASP A 92 -3.14 -20.79 21.50
N SER A 93 -3.28 -19.61 22.11
CA SER A 93 -3.09 -19.43 23.57
C SER A 93 -4.23 -20.04 24.40
N PHE A 94 -5.45 -20.11 23.84
CA PHE A 94 -6.61 -20.74 24.50
C PHE A 94 -6.59 -22.27 24.40
N ASN A 95 -6.18 -22.81 23.25
CA ASN A 95 -6.11 -24.26 23.02
C ASN A 95 -5.01 -24.96 23.85
N SER A 96 -4.01 -24.21 24.32
CA SER A 96 -2.96 -24.74 25.20
C SER A 96 -3.44 -24.98 26.65
N MET A 97 -4.62 -24.48 27.04
CA MET A 97 -5.19 -24.63 28.39
C MET A 97 -6.07 -25.90 28.52
N ASP A 98 -6.58 -26.46 27.42
CA ASP A 98 -7.50 -27.61 27.40
C ASP A 98 -6.78 -28.98 27.41
N SER A 99 -5.45 -28.99 27.25
CA SER A 99 -4.65 -30.23 27.20
C SER A 99 -4.15 -30.73 28.55
N LEU A 100 -4.62 -30.15 29.67
CA LEU A 100 -4.20 -30.53 31.03
C LEU A 100 -5.22 -31.39 31.80
N ASP A 101 -6.29 -31.89 31.16
CA ASP A 101 -7.31 -32.72 31.83
C ASP A 101 -7.47 -34.12 31.21
N SER A 102 -6.37 -34.88 31.10
CA SER A 102 -6.45 -36.30 30.74
C SER A 102 -5.42 -37.21 31.41
N ASN A 103 -4.86 -36.79 32.56
CA ASN A 103 -3.94 -37.66 33.30
C ASN A 103 -4.07 -37.54 34.83
N LYS A 104 -5.28 -37.80 35.37
CA LYS A 104 -5.44 -37.97 36.82
C LYS A 104 -6.63 -38.85 37.20
N SER A 105 -6.59 -40.11 36.82
CA SER A 105 -7.48 -41.11 37.42
C SER A 105 -6.86 -42.50 37.44
N ASP A 106 -5.67 -42.63 38.04
CA ASP A 106 -5.13 -43.90 38.52
C ASP A 106 -4.13 -43.60 39.64
N SER A 107 -4.52 -43.77 40.92
CA SER A 107 -3.60 -44.01 42.07
C SER A 107 -4.25 -43.87 43.46
N LEU A 108 -5.50 -44.29 43.65
CA LEU A 108 -6.01 -44.56 44.99
C LEU A 108 -6.75 -45.89 44.95
N LEU A 109 -6.02 -47.00 45.15
CA LEU A 109 -6.45 -48.26 45.76
C LEU A 109 -5.37 -49.34 45.53
N GLU A 110 -4.12 -49.13 45.99
CA GLU A 110 -3.23 -50.28 46.28
C GLU A 110 -2.08 -49.86 47.21
N LYS A 111 -2.40 -49.58 48.47
CA LYS A 111 -1.44 -49.67 49.57
C LYS A 111 -2.09 -50.52 50.64
N ASP A 112 -1.82 -51.81 50.59
CA ASP A 112 -1.63 -52.68 51.75
C ASP A 112 -1.54 -54.14 51.31
N SER A 113 -0.35 -54.59 50.88
CA SER A 113 0.13 -55.93 51.24
C SER A 113 1.65 -56.08 51.02
N ILE A 114 2.40 -55.89 52.10
CA ILE A 114 3.44 -56.81 52.58
C ILE A 114 4.58 -57.18 51.61
N GLN A 115 5.65 -56.40 51.78
CA GLN A 115 7.06 -56.79 51.84
C GLN A 115 7.28 -58.25 52.32
N SER A 116 7.61 -59.16 51.41
CA SER A 116 8.43 -60.34 51.74
C SER A 116 9.04 -60.95 50.47
N GLN A 117 10.32 -61.28 50.56
CA GLN A 117 11.12 -62.07 49.63
C GLN A 117 11.66 -61.38 48.36
N ARG A 118 12.90 -60.87 48.48
CA ARG A 118 13.92 -61.26 47.48
C ARG A 118 15.26 -61.52 48.17
N LYS A 119 15.39 -62.77 48.61
CA LYS A 119 16.66 -63.44 48.91
C LYS A 119 17.39 -63.70 47.59
N GLY A 120 18.68 -63.39 47.55
CA GLY A 120 19.64 -64.03 46.63
C GLY A 120 19.99 -63.25 45.38
N ASN A 121 21.15 -62.60 45.41
CA ASN A 121 22.01 -62.52 44.23
C ASN A 121 23.46 -62.83 44.67
N PRO A 122 24.03 -63.97 44.26
CA PRO A 122 25.48 -64.16 44.26
C PRO A 122 26.03 -63.97 42.84
N THR A 123 26.91 -62.97 42.74
CA THR A 123 28.27 -63.05 42.19
C THR A 123 28.54 -63.81 40.88
N GLY A 124 29.20 -63.07 39.97
CA GLY A 124 30.32 -63.57 39.16
C GLY A 124 29.99 -63.88 37.71
N THR A 125 30.91 -63.80 36.74
CA THR A 125 32.34 -63.50 36.70
C THR A 125 32.70 -63.53 35.20
N LEU A 126 33.55 -62.59 34.77
CA LEU A 126 34.42 -62.54 33.57
C LEU A 126 33.79 -62.69 32.17
#